data_AF-A0A7S1NCK5-F1
#
_entry.id   AF-A0A7S1NCK5-F1
#
_cell.length_a   1.000
_cell.length_b   1.000
_cell.length_c   1.000
_cell.angle_alpha   90.00
_cell.angle_beta   90.00
_cell.angle_gamma   90.00
#
_symmetry.space_group_name_H-M   'P 1'
#
loop_
_entity.id
_entity.type
_entity.pdbx_description
1 polymer ?
#
loop_
_entity_poly.entity_id
_entity_poly.type
_entity_poly.pdbx_seq_one_letter_code
_entity_poly.pdbx_strand_id
1 'polypeptide(L)'
;CLIIPMDHRCSVRDFDADEMAEVRNFKKSLLRMYDARGQCPVFFEQVLQPGKFRHTFIECIPVENEDAEIFFYNEMDKAESEFKSQTAKRVMSTRGKALQTVIPEAYPYFHVECGLDGGYVKLIEDEERWNRNFGRDVAGGLMESDLFGRVKRSNANKEVLKMKDFLDWFSKYDWTVALDGGSY
;
A
#
# COMPACT_ATOMS: atom_id res chain seq x y z
N CYS A 1 2.35 -4.35 -7.83
CA CYS A 1 3.81 -4.17 -7.63
C CYS A 1 4.05 -3.72 -6.19
N LEU A 2 5.32 -3.55 -5.78
CA LEU A 2 5.70 -3.06 -4.45
C LEU A 2 6.60 -1.83 -4.61
N ILE A 3 6.44 -0.84 -3.73
CA ILE A 3 7.40 0.26 -3.53
C ILE A 3 8.13 -0.05 -2.22
N ILE A 4 9.45 -0.20 -2.29
CA ILE A 4 10.27 -0.67 -1.17
C ILE A 4 11.45 0.30 -1.01
N PRO A 5 11.70 0.86 0.19
CA PRO A 5 12.89 1.68 0.43
C PRO A 5 14.14 0.80 0.33
N MET A 6 15.25 1.39 -0.10
CA MET A 6 16.55 0.70 -0.16
C MET A 6 17.09 0.46 1.26
N ASP A 7 17.10 1.51 2.07
CA ASP A 7 17.51 1.43 3.47
C ASP A 7 16.43 0.80 4.34
N HIS A 8 16.87 0.19 5.44
CA HIS A 8 15.95 -0.40 6.40
C HIS A 8 15.08 0.68 7.04
N ARG A 9 13.77 0.55 6.80
CA ARG A 9 12.74 1.37 7.43
C ARG A 9 11.63 0.47 7.93
N CYS A 10 11.16 0.73 9.15
CA CYS A 10 10.06 -0.04 9.76
C CYS A 10 8.68 0.38 9.28
N SER A 11 8.56 1.62 8.79
CA SER A 11 7.29 2.25 8.48
C SER A 11 7.52 3.46 7.58
N VAL A 12 6.61 3.70 6.63
CA VAL A 12 6.57 4.92 5.79
C VAL A 12 6.30 6.16 6.63
N ARG A 13 5.67 6.00 7.80
CA ARG A 13 5.56 7.07 8.80
C ARG A 13 6.94 7.63 9.18
N ASP A 14 7.98 6.82 9.18
CA ASP A 14 9.31 7.23 9.64
C ASP A 14 10.18 7.82 8.52
N PHE A 15 9.60 7.98 7.32
CA PHE A 15 10.30 8.57 6.18
C PHE A 15 10.46 10.07 6.36
N ASP A 16 11.60 10.59 5.90
CA ASP A 16 11.83 12.02 5.79
C ASP A 16 11.14 12.63 4.56
N ALA A 17 11.35 13.94 4.34
CA ALA A 17 10.69 14.67 3.26
C ALA A 17 11.14 14.20 1.87
N ASP A 18 12.40 13.78 1.72
CA ASP A 18 12.96 13.37 0.43
C ASP A 18 12.48 11.95 0.09
N GLU A 19 12.52 11.03 1.06
CA GLU A 19 11.96 9.68 0.91
C GLU A 19 10.46 9.72 0.58
N MET A 20 9.69 10.60 1.25
CA MET A 20 8.27 10.79 0.94
C MET A 20 8.06 11.39 -0.45
N ALA A 21 8.95 12.26 -0.93
CA ALA A 21 8.89 12.81 -2.28
C ALA A 21 9.15 11.73 -3.34
N GLU A 22 10.10 10.83 -3.12
CA GLU A 22 10.37 9.69 -4.01
C GLU A 22 9.17 8.73 -4.07
N VAL A 23 8.64 8.33 -2.91
CA VAL A 23 7.40 7.52 -2.84
C VAL A 23 6.27 8.19 -3.62
N ARG A 24 6.10 9.51 -3.45
CA ARG A 24 5.09 10.29 -4.19
C ARG A 24 5.33 10.27 -5.69
N ASN A 25 6.57 10.34 -6.16
CA ASN A 25 6.89 10.28 -7.58
C ASN A 25 6.61 8.89 -8.16
N PHE A 26 6.95 7.80 -7.46
CA PHE A 26 6.56 6.46 -7.86
C PHE A 26 5.03 6.29 -7.92
N LYS A 27 4.30 6.75 -6.90
CA LYS A 27 2.82 6.74 -6.91
C LYS A 27 2.25 7.49 -8.11
N LYS A 28 2.78 8.69 -8.42
CA LYS A 28 2.39 9.47 -9.63
C LYS A 28 2.61 8.67 -10.92
N SER A 29 3.77 8.07 -11.09
CA SER A 29 4.10 7.27 -12.28
C SER A 29 3.18 6.05 -12.42
N LEU A 30 2.94 5.33 -11.32
CA LEU A 30 2.05 4.17 -11.30
C LEU A 30 0.59 4.57 -11.56
N LEU A 31 0.11 5.66 -10.98
CA LEU A 31 -1.22 6.21 -11.26
C LEU A 31 -1.39 6.48 -12.76
N ARG A 32 -0.45 7.21 -13.39
CA ARG A 32 -0.50 7.50 -14.82
C ARG A 32 -0.44 6.24 -15.68
N MET A 33 0.38 5.26 -15.30
CA MET A 33 0.52 4.01 -16.02
C MET A 33 -0.77 3.19 -15.99
N TYR A 34 -1.40 3.06 -14.83
CA TYR A 34 -2.64 2.29 -14.68
C TYR A 34 -3.86 3.03 -15.20
N ASP A 35 -3.91 4.36 -15.09
CA ASP A 35 -4.95 5.20 -15.69
C ASP A 35 -5.01 5.03 -17.21
N ALA A 36 -3.85 5.03 -17.89
CA ALA A 36 -3.76 4.74 -19.33
C ALA A 36 -4.23 3.33 -19.72
N ARG A 37 -4.45 2.45 -18.74
CA ARG A 37 -4.97 1.08 -18.90
C ARG A 37 -6.40 0.93 -18.39
N GLY A 38 -7.05 2.02 -17.99
CA GLY A 38 -8.41 2.01 -17.43
C GLY A 38 -8.49 1.42 -16.02
N GLN A 39 -7.41 1.49 -15.23
CA GLN A 39 -7.31 0.92 -13.89
C GLN A 39 -6.99 2.01 -12.87
N CYS A 40 -7.54 1.89 -11.66
CA CYS A 40 -7.25 2.76 -10.53
C CYS A 40 -6.40 1.97 -9.50
N PRO A 41 -5.11 2.30 -9.29
CA PRO A 41 -4.29 1.59 -8.32
C PRO A 41 -4.61 2.01 -6.88
N VAL A 42 -4.78 1.02 -6.02
CA VAL A 42 -4.81 1.18 -4.57
C VAL A 42 -3.42 0.96 -4.00
N PHE A 43 -2.95 1.91 -3.19
CA PHE A 43 -1.71 1.82 -2.45
C PHE A 43 -2.01 1.55 -0.98
N PHE A 44 -1.36 0.56 -0.38
CA PHE A 44 -1.49 0.34 1.06
C PHE A 44 -0.20 -0.17 1.69
N GLU A 45 -0.07 0.13 2.98
CA GLU A 45 0.99 -0.35 3.85
C GLU A 45 0.36 -0.95 5.10
N GLN A 46 0.92 -2.07 5.57
CA GLN A 46 0.55 -2.67 6.84
C GLN A 46 1.79 -2.85 7.71
N VAL A 47 1.85 -2.11 8.81
CA VAL A 47 2.93 -2.21 9.79
C VAL A 47 2.45 -3.02 10.97
N LEU A 48 3.06 -4.19 11.16
CA LEU A 48 2.85 -5.04 12.32
C LEU A 48 4.18 -5.19 13.07
N GLN A 49 4.09 -5.19 14.39
CA GLN A 49 5.15 -5.42 15.35
C GLN A 49 6.31 -4.46 15.07
N PRO A 50 6.08 -3.13 15.12
CA PRO A 50 7.09 -2.13 14.73
C PRO A 50 8.41 -2.29 15.50
N GLY A 51 8.37 -2.81 16.74
CA GLY A 51 9.57 -3.15 17.52
C GLY A 51 10.39 -4.37 17.03
N LYS A 52 9.92 -5.11 16.00
CA LYS A 52 10.64 -6.26 15.42
C LYS A 52 11.46 -5.91 14.18
N PHE A 53 11.62 -4.62 13.87
CA PHE A 53 12.47 -4.15 12.78
C PHE A 53 12.19 -4.86 11.44
N ARG A 54 10.91 -5.01 11.08
CA ARG A 54 10.53 -5.53 9.77
C ARG A 54 10.68 -4.43 8.71
N HIS A 55 11.21 -4.77 7.55
CA HIS A 55 11.32 -3.82 6.44
C HIS A 55 9.92 -3.52 5.89
N THR A 56 9.61 -2.23 5.75
CA THR A 56 8.32 -1.80 5.21
C THR A 56 8.30 -1.85 3.68
N PHE A 57 7.09 -1.92 3.13
CA PHE A 57 6.82 -1.77 1.71
C PHE A 57 5.39 -1.27 1.53
N ILE A 58 5.17 -0.55 0.43
CA ILE A 58 3.83 -0.14 -0.02
C ILE A 58 3.42 -1.11 -1.13
N GLU A 59 2.32 -1.82 -0.93
CA GLU A 59 1.70 -2.59 -2.01
C GLU A 59 0.92 -1.68 -2.94
N CYS A 60 1.01 -1.93 -4.24
CA CYS A 60 0.20 -1.28 -5.26
C CYS A 60 -0.58 -2.35 -6.03
N ILE A 61 -1.90 -2.33 -5.90
CA ILE A 61 -2.82 -3.25 -6.57
C ILE A 61 -3.71 -2.46 -7.52
N PRO A 62 -3.59 -2.64 -8.85
CA PRO A 62 -4.53 -2.05 -9.80
C PRO A 62 -5.90 -2.71 -9.66
N VAL A 63 -6.95 -1.90 -9.57
CA VAL A 63 -8.35 -2.37 -9.57
C VAL A 63 -9.15 -1.64 -10.64
N GLU A 64 -10.24 -2.26 -11.10
CA GLU A 64 -11.13 -1.70 -12.13
C GLU A 64 -12.37 -1.01 -11.52
N ASN A 65 -12.26 -0.59 -10.25
CA ASN A 65 -13.37 -0.02 -9.48
C ASN A 65 -12.94 1.32 -8.86
N GLU A 66 -13.62 2.41 -9.23
CA GLU A 66 -13.36 3.77 -8.73
C GLU A 66 -13.74 3.94 -7.26
N ASP A 67 -14.67 3.12 -6.73
CA ASP A 67 -15.11 3.12 -5.34
C ASP A 67 -14.17 2.33 -4.41
N ALA A 68 -12.99 1.94 -4.88
CA ALA A 68 -12.02 1.15 -4.12
C ALA A 68 -11.73 1.76 -2.75
N GLU A 69 -11.53 3.08 -2.68
CA GLU A 69 -11.23 3.76 -1.42
C GLU A 69 -12.37 3.61 -0.39
N ILE A 70 -13.62 3.72 -0.84
CA ILE A 70 -14.82 3.55 0.00
C ILE A 70 -14.93 2.11 0.47
N PHE A 71 -14.66 1.15 -0.41
CA PHE A 71 -14.66 -0.27 -0.07
C PHE A 71 -13.63 -0.60 1.01
N PHE A 72 -12.40 -0.13 0.86
CA PHE A 72 -11.36 -0.27 1.86
C PHE A 72 -11.72 0.41 3.18
N TYR A 73 -12.27 1.62 3.15
CA TYR A 73 -12.76 2.31 4.34
C TYR A 73 -13.76 1.45 5.12
N ASN A 74 -14.76 0.89 4.43
CA ASN A 74 -15.79 0.07 5.04
C ASN A 74 -15.24 -1.21 5.67
N GLU A 75 -14.30 -1.88 5.00
CA GLU A 75 -13.67 -3.09 5.56
C GLU A 75 -12.76 -2.76 6.75
N MET A 76 -12.08 -1.61 6.72
CA MET A 76 -11.30 -1.13 7.87
C MET A 76 -12.21 -0.82 9.06
N ASP A 77 -13.35 -0.17 8.83
CA ASP A 77 -14.29 0.17 9.90
C ASP A 77 -14.89 -1.08 10.56
N LYS A 78 -15.19 -2.12 9.76
CA LYS A 78 -15.66 -3.42 10.26
C LYS A 78 -14.59 -4.24 10.97
N ALA A 79 -13.32 -4.08 10.59
CA ALA A 79 -12.21 -4.81 11.21
C ALA A 79 -12.13 -4.50 12.71
N GLU A 80 -11.94 -5.54 13.53
CA GLU A 80 -11.74 -5.46 14.99
C GLU A 80 -12.95 -5.02 15.88
N SER A 81 -14.21 -5.27 15.50
CA SER A 81 -15.35 -5.17 16.44
C SER A 81 -15.52 -6.48 17.23
N GLU A 82 -15.48 -6.52 18.57
CA GLU A 82 -16.68 -6.30 19.40
C GLU A 82 -16.44 -5.69 20.81
N PHE A 83 -15.22 -5.58 21.34
CA PHE A 83 -15.03 -5.18 22.76
C PHE A 83 -13.70 -4.43 23.05
N LYS A 84 -13.43 -3.26 22.45
CA LYS A 84 -12.29 -2.39 22.84
C LYS A 84 -12.58 -0.88 22.74
N SER A 85 -11.62 -0.04 23.16
CA SER A 85 -11.75 1.39 23.50
C SER A 85 -12.30 2.29 22.36
N GLN A 86 -12.95 3.42 22.68
CA GLN A 86 -13.57 4.31 21.67
C GLN A 86 -12.58 4.96 20.69
N THR A 87 -11.29 5.07 21.06
CA THR A 87 -10.28 5.82 20.29
C THR A 87 -9.70 5.01 19.14
N ALA A 88 -9.49 3.70 19.31
CA ALA A 88 -8.94 2.84 18.26
C ALA A 88 -9.98 2.33 17.24
N LYS A 89 -11.27 2.53 17.54
CA LYS A 89 -12.35 2.16 16.62
C LYS A 89 -12.41 3.02 15.35
N ARG A 90 -11.77 4.19 15.35
CA ARG A 90 -11.96 5.16 14.28
C ARG A 90 -10.94 4.97 13.17
N VAL A 91 -11.44 4.71 11.97
CA VAL A 91 -10.70 4.96 10.73
C VAL A 91 -10.47 6.47 10.63
N MET A 92 -9.21 6.88 10.54
CA MET A 92 -8.81 8.29 10.52
C MET A 92 -8.39 8.70 9.10
N SER A 93 -8.77 9.90 8.67
CA SER A 93 -8.30 10.43 7.39
C SER A 93 -6.88 11.01 7.51
N THR A 94 -6.03 10.67 6.54
CA THR A 94 -4.69 11.24 6.35
C THR A 94 -4.66 12.35 5.30
N ARG A 95 -5.83 12.78 4.78
CA ARG A 95 -5.89 13.81 3.74
C ARG A 95 -5.32 15.13 4.21
N GLY A 96 -4.35 15.66 3.45
CA GLY A 96 -3.65 16.91 3.76
C GLY A 96 -2.81 16.86 5.05
N LYS A 97 -2.47 15.68 5.57
CA LYS A 97 -1.72 15.49 6.82
C LYS A 97 -0.54 14.57 6.60
N ALA A 98 0.57 14.87 7.26
CA ALA A 98 1.71 13.96 7.32
C ALA A 98 1.37 12.77 8.24
N LEU A 99 1.82 11.55 7.89
CA LEU A 99 1.46 10.33 8.63
C LEU A 99 1.87 10.40 10.10
N GLN A 100 3.00 11.03 10.41
CA GLN A 100 3.51 11.25 11.76
C GLN A 100 2.53 12.02 12.67
N THR A 101 1.64 12.83 12.08
CA THR A 101 0.64 13.63 12.80
C THR A 101 -0.62 12.84 13.13
N VAL A 102 -0.86 11.72 12.46
CA VAL A 102 -2.07 10.89 12.60
C VAL A 102 -1.75 9.56 13.29
N ILE A 103 -0.56 9.01 13.02
CA ILE A 103 -0.12 7.70 13.51
C ILE A 103 0.89 7.92 14.65
N PRO A 104 0.61 7.44 15.87
CA PRO A 104 1.58 7.50 16.96
C PRO A 104 2.87 6.74 16.63
N GLU A 105 3.98 7.15 17.25
CA GLU A 105 5.25 6.46 17.10
C GLU A 105 5.17 5.01 17.60
N ALA A 106 5.85 4.10 16.90
CA ALA A 106 5.90 2.67 17.22
C ALA A 106 4.52 1.99 17.38
N TYR A 107 3.49 2.49 16.69
CA TYR A 107 2.14 1.94 16.72
C TYR A 107 1.85 1.08 15.47
N PRO A 108 1.28 -0.14 15.60
CA PRO A 108 0.84 -0.95 14.45
C PRO A 108 -0.32 -0.32 13.70
N TYR A 109 -0.31 -0.32 12.37
CA TYR A 109 -1.38 0.30 11.58
C TYR A 109 -1.56 -0.33 10.19
N PHE A 110 -2.73 -0.07 9.61
CA PHE A 110 -3.02 -0.29 8.20
C PHE A 110 -3.41 1.04 7.57
N HIS A 111 -2.70 1.44 6.51
CA HIS A 111 -2.92 2.71 5.80
C HIS A 111 -3.16 2.44 4.32
N VAL A 112 -4.14 3.13 3.73
CA VAL A 112 -4.56 2.98 2.34
C VAL A 112 -4.80 4.32 1.67
N GLU A 113 -4.46 4.42 0.39
CA GLU A 113 -4.64 5.59 -0.48
C GLU A 113 -4.97 5.13 -1.91
N CYS A 114 -5.95 5.75 -2.57
CA CYS A 114 -6.27 5.50 -3.99
C CYS A 114 -5.82 6.65 -4.90
N GLY A 115 -4.91 7.48 -4.42
CA GLY A 115 -4.47 8.69 -5.09
C GLY A 115 -3.26 9.31 -4.42
N LEU A 116 -3.16 10.63 -4.51
CA LEU A 116 -2.00 11.39 -4.06
C LEU A 116 -2.26 12.28 -2.86
N ASP A 117 -3.51 12.48 -2.48
CA ASP A 117 -3.88 13.49 -1.47
C ASP A 117 -4.08 12.89 -0.08
N GLY A 118 -3.57 11.67 0.14
CA GLY A 118 -3.80 10.88 1.34
C GLY A 118 -4.96 9.89 1.15
N GLY A 119 -5.42 9.34 2.27
CA GLY A 119 -6.52 8.38 2.31
C GLY A 119 -6.94 8.12 3.75
N TYR A 120 -6.86 6.87 4.18
CA TYR A 120 -7.34 6.44 5.50
C TYR A 120 -6.34 5.54 6.21
N VAL A 121 -6.30 5.64 7.54
CA VAL A 121 -5.50 4.78 8.40
C VAL A 121 -6.35 4.22 9.54
N LYS A 122 -6.09 2.96 9.88
CA LYS A 122 -6.61 2.29 11.08
C LYS A 122 -5.44 1.83 11.93
N LEU A 123 -5.48 2.20 13.21
CA LEU A 123 -4.58 1.68 14.22
C LEU A 123 -4.99 0.25 14.56
N ILE A 124 -4.03 -0.67 14.60
CA ILE A 124 -4.26 -2.09 14.86
C ILE A 124 -4.03 -2.35 16.34
N GLU A 125 -5.07 -2.79 17.05
CA GLU A 125 -4.96 -3.08 18.50
C GLU A 125 -4.56 -4.53 18.79
N ASP A 126 -5.02 -5.48 17.97
CA ASP A 126 -4.82 -6.91 18.19
C ASP A 126 -4.04 -7.54 17.03
N GLU A 127 -2.73 -7.35 17.04
CA GLU A 127 -1.85 -7.85 15.98
C GLU A 127 -1.87 -9.37 15.80
N GLU A 128 -2.27 -10.13 16.83
CA GLU A 128 -2.39 -11.58 16.76
C GLU A 128 -3.62 -12.00 15.97
N ARG A 129 -4.72 -11.25 16.10
CA ARG A 129 -5.97 -11.48 15.38
C ARG A 129 -6.03 -10.76 14.03
N TRP A 130 -5.20 -9.74 13.83
CA TRP A 130 -5.18 -8.97 12.60
C TRP A 130 -4.84 -9.85 11.39
N ASN A 131 -5.65 -9.75 10.34
CA ASN A 131 -5.41 -10.46 9.11
C ASN A 131 -4.15 -9.91 8.41
N ARG A 132 -3.09 -10.74 8.33
CA ARG A 132 -1.84 -10.37 7.67
C ARG A 132 -1.98 -10.09 6.17
N ASN A 133 -3.05 -10.57 5.54
CA ASN A 133 -3.38 -10.34 4.14
C ASN A 133 -4.51 -9.31 3.95
N PHE A 134 -4.89 -8.54 4.99
CA PHE A 134 -6.08 -7.69 4.97
C PHE A 134 -6.24 -6.87 3.69
N GLY A 135 -5.23 -6.09 3.29
CA GLY A 135 -5.33 -5.26 2.08
C GLY A 135 -5.51 -6.05 0.78
N ARG A 136 -4.91 -7.24 0.69
CA ARG A 136 -5.07 -8.14 -0.47
C ARG A 136 -6.43 -8.82 -0.48
N ASP A 137 -6.94 -9.23 0.68
CA ASP A 137 -8.26 -9.85 0.80
C ASP A 137 -9.36 -8.85 0.46
N VAL A 138 -9.22 -7.59 0.90
CA VAL A 138 -10.13 -6.49 0.53
C VAL A 138 -10.08 -6.23 -0.98
N ALA A 139 -8.89 -6.15 -1.58
CA ALA A 139 -8.75 -5.98 -3.03
C ALA A 139 -9.31 -7.19 -3.82
N GLY A 140 -9.09 -8.42 -3.33
CA GLY A 140 -9.63 -9.64 -3.91
C GLY A 140 -11.15 -9.68 -3.86
N GLY A 141 -11.75 -9.29 -2.73
CA GLY A 141 -13.19 -9.15 -2.58
C GLY A 141 -13.78 -8.11 -3.54
N LEU A 142 -13.11 -6.97 -3.70
CA LEU A 142 -13.52 -5.90 -4.63
C LEU A 142 -13.51 -6.36 -6.11
N MET A 143 -12.55 -7.22 -6.48
CA MET A 143 -12.41 -7.74 -7.85
C MET A 143 -13.08 -9.09 -8.08
N GLU A 144 -13.84 -9.60 -7.09
CA GLU A 144 -14.43 -10.95 -7.09
C GLU A 144 -13.40 -12.04 -7.45
N SER A 145 -12.20 -11.92 -6.90
CA SER A 145 -11.02 -12.65 -7.34
C SER A 145 -10.33 -13.39 -6.21
N ASP A 146 -10.04 -14.69 -6.42
CA ASP A 146 -9.25 -15.53 -5.50
C ASP A 146 -7.72 -15.41 -5.76
N LEU A 147 -7.30 -14.38 -6.50
CA LEU A 147 -5.89 -14.17 -6.87
C LEU A 147 -4.96 -14.04 -5.65
N PHE A 148 -5.50 -13.66 -4.50
CA PHE A 148 -4.75 -13.46 -3.25
C PHE A 148 -4.95 -14.56 -2.21
N GLY A 149 -5.67 -15.64 -2.56
CA GLY A 149 -5.83 -16.84 -1.74
C GLY A 149 -4.51 -17.61 -1.55
N ARG A 150 -4.56 -18.94 -1.37
CA ARG A 150 -3.35 -19.76 -1.16
C ARG A 150 -2.35 -19.54 -2.30
N VAL A 151 -1.28 -18.77 -2.01
CA VAL A 151 -0.18 -18.48 -2.94
C VAL A 151 0.37 -19.81 -3.48
N LYS A 152 -0.06 -20.19 -4.68
CA LYS A 152 0.61 -21.23 -5.45
C LYS A 152 1.98 -20.65 -5.79
N ARG A 153 3.04 -21.27 -5.29
CA ARG A 153 4.42 -20.88 -5.64
C ARG A 153 4.50 -20.77 -7.17
N SER A 154 4.65 -19.55 -7.66
CA SER A 154 4.95 -19.32 -9.06
C SER A 154 6.35 -19.82 -9.33
N ASN A 155 6.60 -20.36 -10.53
CA ASN A 155 7.96 -20.73 -10.90
C ASN A 155 8.72 -19.47 -11.34
N ALA A 156 10.04 -19.47 -11.18
CA ALA A 156 10.88 -18.30 -11.46
C ALA A 156 10.66 -17.75 -12.88
N ASN A 157 10.47 -18.63 -13.87
CA ASN A 157 10.26 -18.23 -15.26
C ASN A 157 8.98 -17.40 -15.44
N LYS A 158 7.87 -17.74 -14.77
CA LYS A 158 6.63 -16.96 -14.83
C LYS A 158 6.80 -15.59 -14.17
N GLU A 159 7.53 -15.50 -13.06
CA GLU A 159 7.82 -14.21 -12.41
C GLU A 159 8.71 -13.32 -13.29
N VAL A 160 9.70 -13.88 -13.98
CA VAL A 160 10.52 -13.14 -14.95
C VAL A 160 9.67 -12.59 -16.11
N LEU A 161 8.69 -13.34 -16.60
CA LEU A 161 7.79 -12.85 -17.66
C LEU A 161 6.91 -11.70 -17.14
N LYS A 162 6.28 -11.85 -15.97
CA LYS A 162 5.49 -10.76 -15.35
C LYS A 162 6.31 -9.50 -15.11
N MET A 163 7.58 -9.66 -14.69
CA MET A 163 8.50 -8.55 -14.52
C MET A 163 8.77 -7.84 -15.85
N LYS A 164 9.03 -8.58 -16.93
CA LYS A 164 9.25 -8.01 -18.26
C LYS A 164 8.03 -7.25 -18.77
N ASP A 165 6.84 -7.81 -18.61
CA ASP A 165 5.58 -7.15 -18.97
C ASP A 165 5.41 -5.84 -18.19
N PHE A 166 5.68 -5.87 -16.87
CA PHE A 166 5.63 -4.68 -16.04
C PHE A 166 6.64 -3.61 -16.49
N LEU A 167 7.89 -3.98 -16.79
CA LEU A 167 8.92 -3.05 -17.25
C LEU A 167 8.55 -2.41 -18.59
N ASP A 168 7.99 -3.18 -19.53
CA ASP A 168 7.48 -2.64 -20.80
C ASP A 168 6.41 -1.57 -20.56
N TRP A 169 5.44 -1.85 -19.66
CA TRP A 169 4.40 -0.89 -19.32
C TRP A 169 4.94 0.34 -18.59
N PHE A 170 5.86 0.14 -17.64
CA PHE A 170 6.37 1.20 -16.77
C PHE A 170 7.39 2.11 -17.46
N SER A 171 8.10 1.62 -18.48
CA SER A 171 9.16 2.36 -19.19
C SER A 171 8.77 3.79 -19.62
N LYS A 172 7.52 4.02 -20.03
CA LYS A 172 7.01 5.34 -20.46
C LYS A 172 6.74 6.30 -19.30
N TYR A 173 6.65 5.78 -18.09
CA TYR A 173 6.28 6.50 -16.87
C TYR A 173 7.40 6.53 -15.85
N ASP A 174 8.51 5.85 -16.12
CA ASP A 174 9.66 5.80 -15.23
C ASP A 174 10.32 7.17 -15.13
N TRP A 175 10.13 7.80 -13.97
CA TRP A 175 10.69 9.12 -13.67
C TRP A 175 12.17 9.03 -13.28
N THR A 176 12.66 7.85 -12.89
CA THR A 176 14.04 7.66 -12.41
C THR A 176 15.05 7.78 -13.55
N VAL A 177 14.63 7.62 -14.81
CA VAL A 177 15.48 7.83 -16.00
C VAL A 177 16.08 9.23 -16.08
N ALA A 178 15.45 10.21 -15.45
CA ALA A 178 15.96 11.57 -15.35
C ALA A 178 17.01 11.77 -14.25
N LEU A 179 17.21 10.78 -13.37
CA LEU A 179 18.19 10.81 -12.29
C LEU A 179 19.54 10.25 -12.75
N ASP A 180 20.61 10.70 -12.08
CA ASP A 180 21.95 10.13 -12.28
C ASP A 180 21.95 8.63 -11.92
N GLY A 181 22.27 7.78 -12.90
CA GLY A 181 22.25 6.32 -12.74
C GLY A 181 20.89 5.66 -12.99
N GLY A 182 19.90 6.40 -13.50
CA GLY A 182 18.53 5.95 -13.82
C GLY A 182 18.37 4.98 -14.99
N SER A 183 19.16 3.92 -15.06
CA SER A 183 19.00 2.86 -16.07
C SER A 183 18.99 1.48 -15.43
N TYR A 184 18.01 0.66 -15.80
CA TYR A 184 17.86 -0.74 -15.35
C TYR A 184 18.35 -1.74 -16.40
#